data_AF-A0AA88QUG4-F1
#
_entry.id   AF-A0AA88QUG4-F1
#
_cell.length_a   1.000
_cell.length_b   1.000
_cell.length_c   1.000
_cell.angle_alpha   90.00
_cell.angle_beta   90.00
_cell.angle_gamma   90.00
#
_symmetry.space_group_name_H-M   'P 1'
#
loop_
_entity.id
_entity.type
_entity.pdbx_description
1 polymer ?
#
loop_
_entity_poly.entity_id
_entity_poly.type
_entity_poly.pdbx_seq_one_letter_code
_entity_poly.pdbx_strand_id
1 'polypeptide(L)' 'MDSCGRRIFLMAFVFDLKHPDGQRNAGGMHHHRILFDKNHLGYFGKVGMGYFHRLRNKFHYPVVNVEHLWSLVP' A
#
# COMPACT_ATOMS: atom_id res chain seq x y z
N MET A 1 -57.56 -2.87 1.75
CA MET A 1 -56.76 -1.94 0.92
C MET A 1 -55.80 -1.30 1.92
N ASP A 2 -54.50 -1.57 1.94
CA ASP A 2 -53.58 -1.33 0.81
C ASP A 2 -52.44 -2.35 0.72
N SER A 3 -52.32 -2.94 -0.47
CA SER A 3 -51.27 -3.88 -0.87
C SER A 3 -49.95 -3.21 -1.24
N CYS A 4 -49.63 -2.02 -0.69
CA CYS A 4 -48.55 -1.17 -1.18
C CYS A 4 -47.21 -1.29 -0.41
N GLY A 5 -47.20 -1.83 0.82
CA GLY A 5 -46.03 -1.67 1.72
C GLY A 5 -45.02 -2.82 1.81
N ARG A 6 -45.25 -3.98 1.16
CA ARG A 6 -44.47 -5.22 1.46
C ARG A 6 -43.56 -5.71 0.34
N ARG A 7 -43.26 -4.88 -0.66
CA ARG A 7 -42.36 -5.25 -1.78
C ARG A 7 -41.02 -4.50 -1.83
N ILE A 8 -40.70 -3.72 -0.80
CA ILE A 8 -39.42 -2.99 -0.70
C ILE A 8 -38.48 -3.65 0.33
N PHE A 9 -38.95 -4.65 1.10
CA PHE A 9 -38.17 -5.29 2.16
C PHE A 9 -37.24 -6.43 1.72
N LEU A 10 -37.14 -6.76 0.42
CA LEU A 10 -36.32 -7.89 -0.06
C LEU A 10 -35.13 -7.49 -0.95
N MET A 11 -34.87 -6.20 -1.20
CA MET A 11 -33.79 -5.78 -2.13
C MET A 11 -32.90 -4.68 -1.55
N ALA A 12 -32.77 -4.60 -0.21
CA ALA A 12 -31.89 -3.65 0.46
C ALA A 12 -31.14 -4.24 1.66
N PHE A 13 -30.96 -5.57 1.69
CA PHE A 13 -30.23 -6.29 2.76
C PHE A 13 -28.94 -6.98 2.28
N VAL A 14 -28.40 -6.60 1.11
CA VAL A 14 -27.05 -6.99 0.68
C VAL A 14 -26.13 -5.75 0.68
N PHE A 15 -26.16 -4.99 1.76
CA PHE A 15 -25.25 -3.86 1.98
C PHE A 15 -25.02 -3.75 3.49
N ASP A 16 -24.10 -4.56 4.02
CA ASP A 16 -23.05 -4.15 4.99
C ASP A 16 -22.20 -5.36 5.45
N LEU A 17 -21.71 -6.19 4.52
CA LEU A 17 -20.53 -7.02 4.81
C LEU A 17 -19.33 -6.07 4.82
N LYS A 18 -19.09 -5.44 5.98
CA LYS A 18 -18.20 -4.27 6.15
C LYS A 18 -16.88 -4.35 5.39
N HIS A 19 -16.24 -5.51 5.27
CA HIS A 19 -15.16 -5.75 4.30
C HIS A 19 -15.17 -7.24 3.86
N PRO A 20 -15.61 -7.58 2.64
CA PRO A 20 -15.79 -8.97 2.21
C PRO A 20 -14.47 -9.76 2.08
N ASP A 21 -13.36 -9.10 1.77
CA ASP A 21 -12.06 -9.74 1.52
C ASP A 21 -11.02 -9.51 2.64
N GLY A 22 -11.48 -9.00 3.79
CA GLY A 22 -10.64 -8.62 4.92
C GLY A 22 -10.22 -7.14 4.88
N GLN A 23 -9.38 -6.75 5.83
CA GLN A 23 -9.00 -5.35 6.03
C GLN A 23 -7.52 -5.13 5.76
N ARG A 24 -7.18 -4.05 5.03
CA ARG A 24 -5.81 -3.70 4.62
C ARG A 24 -5.16 -4.86 3.85
N ASN A 25 -3.92 -5.25 4.16
CA ASN A 25 -3.16 -6.25 3.41
C ASN A 25 -3.52 -7.69 3.79
N ALA A 26 -4.74 -7.93 4.28
CA ALA A 26 -5.25 -9.26 4.56
C ALA A 26 -5.18 -10.11 3.28
N GLY A 27 -4.76 -11.36 3.39
CA GLY A 27 -4.72 -12.29 2.25
C GLY A 27 -3.57 -12.11 1.26
N GLY A 28 -2.61 -11.23 1.52
CA GLY A 28 -1.56 -10.89 0.54
C GLY A 28 -0.70 -12.07 0.05
N MET A 29 -0.54 -13.14 0.84
CA MET A 29 0.14 -14.38 0.40
C MET A 29 -0.84 -15.52 0.03
N HIS A 30 -2.14 -15.32 0.24
CA HIS A 30 -3.17 -16.34 0.04
C HIS A 30 -4.05 -15.99 -1.16
N HIS A 31 -5.20 -15.34 -0.94
CA HIS A 31 -6.16 -15.00 -2.00
C HIS A 31 -5.79 -13.74 -2.80
N HIS A 32 -4.97 -12.85 -2.25
CA HIS A 32 -4.48 -11.66 -2.95
C HIS A 32 -3.05 -11.82 -3.50
N ARG A 33 -2.48 -13.03 -3.48
CA ARG A 33 -1.10 -13.27 -3.92
C ARG A 33 -0.80 -12.77 -5.34
N ILE A 34 -1.74 -13.00 -6.27
CA ILE A 34 -1.58 -12.59 -7.67
C ILE A 34 -1.45 -11.06 -7.80
N LEU A 35 -2.12 -10.29 -6.93
CA LEU A 35 -2.05 -8.83 -6.92
C LEU A 35 -0.68 -8.36 -6.43
N PHE A 36 -0.17 -8.96 -5.36
CA PHE A 36 1.14 -8.61 -4.79
C PHE A 36 2.30 -9.03 -5.70
N ASP A 37 2.24 -10.22 -6.29
CA ASP A 37 3.29 -10.72 -7.17
C ASP A 37 3.41 -9.88 -8.47
N LYS A 38 2.32 -9.23 -8.92
CA LYS A 38 2.35 -8.40 -10.14
C LYS A 38 2.72 -6.94 -9.87
N ASN A 39 2.15 -6.34 -8.83
CA ASN A 39 2.24 -4.90 -8.61
C ASN A 39 3.28 -4.52 -7.54
N HIS A 40 3.70 -5.47 -6.71
CA HIS A 40 4.60 -5.23 -5.59
C HIS A 40 5.66 -6.34 -5.47
N LEU A 41 6.55 -6.40 -6.47
CA LEU A 41 7.68 -7.33 -6.49
C LEU A 41 8.57 -7.13 -5.26
N GLY A 42 8.84 -8.22 -4.54
CA GLY A 42 9.71 -8.21 -3.34
C GLY A 42 9.05 -7.62 -2.08
N TYR A 43 7.74 -7.41 -2.07
CA TYR A 43 7.01 -6.89 -0.91
C TYR A 43 7.06 -7.85 0.30
N PHE A 44 7.07 -9.15 0.04
CA PHE A 44 7.22 -10.17 1.06
C PHE A 44 8.67 -10.67 1.13
N GLY A 45 9.16 -10.86 2.36
CA GLY A 45 10.49 -11.37 2.65
C GLY A 45 11.40 -10.34 3.32
N LYS A 46 12.34 -10.82 4.14
CA LYS A 46 13.39 -9.97 4.73
C LYS A 46 14.60 -9.96 3.81
N VAL A 47 15.07 -8.77 3.42
CA VAL A 47 16.25 -8.61 2.58
C VAL A 47 17.36 -7.89 3.37
N GLY A 48 18.58 -8.42 3.28
CA GLY A 48 19.79 -7.78 3.80
C GLY A 48 20.06 -7.95 5.29
N MET A 49 21.07 -7.23 5.76
CA MET A 49 21.53 -7.24 7.15
C MET A 49 20.85 -6.13 7.96
N GLY A 50 20.46 -6.45 9.20
CA GLY A 50 19.96 -5.42 10.11
C GLY A 50 21.07 -4.43 10.49
N TYR A 51 20.73 -3.14 10.57
CA TYR A 51 21.67 -2.11 11.01
C TYR A 51 21.18 -1.48 12.32
N PHE A 52 21.83 -1.83 13.43
CA PHE A 52 21.51 -1.31 14.76
C PHE A 52 22.05 0.12 14.93
N HIS A 53 21.27 0.98 15.59
CA HIS A 53 21.62 2.40 15.84
C HIS A 53 22.06 3.15 14.56
N ARG A 54 21.19 3.16 13.54
CA ARG A 54 21.45 3.86 12.28
C ARG A 54 21.45 5.38 12.43
N LEU A 55 22.63 5.99 12.49
CA LEU A 55 22.82 7.44 12.45
C LEU A 55 22.77 7.96 11.00
N ARG A 56 21.63 8.51 10.56
CA ARG A 56 21.46 9.04 9.20
C ARG A 56 22.43 10.17 8.86
N ASN A 57 22.86 10.94 9.86
CA ASN A 57 23.82 12.04 9.68
C ASN A 57 25.18 11.57 9.13
N LYS A 58 25.62 10.35 9.48
CA LYS A 58 26.90 9.80 9.00
C LYS A 58 26.91 9.50 7.50
N PHE A 59 25.74 9.38 6.88
CA PHE A 59 25.61 9.06 5.45
C PHE A 59 25.26 10.29 4.61
N HIS A 60 25.37 11.50 5.17
CA HIS A 60 25.08 12.72 4.42
C HIS A 60 26.26 13.07 3.52
N TYR A 61 26.10 12.84 2.22
CA TYR A 61 27.04 13.25 1.20
C TYR A 61 26.24 13.67 -0.06
N PRO A 62 26.00 14.98 -0.28
CA PRO A 62 25.37 15.44 -1.50
C PRO A 62 26.39 15.39 -2.65
N VAL A 63 26.02 14.72 -3.74
CA VAL A 63 26.82 14.66 -4.97
C VAL A 63 26.43 15.80 -5.88
N VAL A 64 27.41 16.51 -6.45
CA VAL A 64 27.20 17.49 -7.51
C VAL A 64 27.90 17.04 -8.79
N ASN A 65 27.21 17.16 -9.92
CA ASN A 65 27.81 16.88 -11.23
C ASN A 65 28.72 18.04 -11.64
N VAL A 66 29.79 17.73 -12.38
CA VAL A 66 30.81 18.71 -12.84
C VAL A 66 30.18 19.82 -13.72
N GLU A 67 29.15 19.47 -14.49
CA GLU A 67 28.42 20.39 -15.36
C GLU A 67 27.68 21.51 -14.61
N HIS A 68 27.27 21.25 -13.37
CA HIS A 68 26.52 22.20 -12.53
C HIS A 68 27.42 23.00 -11.58
N LEU A 69 28.75 22.87 -11.70
CA LEU A 69 29.70 23.56 -10.81
C LEU A 69 29.69 25.08 -11.02
N TRP A 70 29.53 25.52 -12.27
CA TRP A 70 29.53 26.95 -12.63
C TRP A 70 28.29 27.72 -12.17
N SER A 71 27.21 27.04 -11.81
CA SER A 71 26.01 27.67 -11.22
C SER A 71 26.12 27.90 -9.71
N LEU A 72 27.17 27.42 -9.06
CA LEU A 72 27.42 27.60 -7.62
C LEU A 72 28.29 28.83 -7.32
N VAL A 73 28.82 29.48 -8.36
CA VAL A 73 29.58 30.72 -8.26
C VAL A 73 28.57 31.89 -8.36
N PRO A 74 28.53 32.80 -7.37
CA PRO A 74 27.62 33.95 -7.38
C PRO A 74 27.97 35.00 -8.45
#